data_AF-A0A662SW37-F1
#
_entry.id   AF-A0A662SW37-F1
#
_cell.length_a   1.000
_cell.length_b   1.000
_cell.length_c   1.000
_cell.angle_alpha   90.00
_cell.angle_beta   90.00
_cell.angle_gamma   90.00
#
_symmetry.space_group_name_H-M   'P 1'
#
loop_
_entity.id
_entity.type
_entity.pdbx_description
1 polymer ?
#
loop_
_entity_poly.entity_id
_entity_poly.type
_entity_poly.pdbx_seq_one_letter_code
_entity_poly.pdbx_strand_id
1 'polypeptide(L)'
;MSPKEDIRGLYDRERELREVVDAIRLGERLVVVYGVRRVGKTSLVRVAVKEARTPHLLLDARRVYFEEGAARRDAIYKAIAREFTRNMRLLEKLKFNIRESLGGSKGFMSAS
;
A
#
# COMPACT_ATOMS: atom_id res chain seq x y z
N MET A 1 4.23 -17.63 8.71
CA MET A 1 2.86 -17.18 8.36
C MET A 1 2.41 -16.26 9.49
N SER A 2 2.34 -14.93 9.27
CA SER A 2 1.96 -13.99 10.33
C SER A 2 0.48 -13.61 10.17
N PRO A 3 -0.37 -13.76 11.20
CA PRO A 3 -1.81 -13.47 11.12
C PRO A 3 -2.16 -11.99 10.86
N LYS A 4 -1.17 -11.09 10.77
CA LYS A 4 -1.35 -9.63 10.62
C LYS A 4 -1.32 -9.14 9.17
N GLU A 5 -1.37 -10.04 8.20
CA GLU A 5 -1.12 -9.74 6.79
C GLU A 5 -2.14 -10.35 5.81
N ASP A 6 -3.19 -10.97 6.33
CA ASP A 6 -4.23 -11.69 5.58
C ASP A 6 -5.61 -11.19 6.05
N ILE A 7 -6.57 -11.08 5.11
CA ILE A 7 -7.96 -10.69 5.38
C ILE A 7 -8.60 -11.55 6.47
N ARG A 8 -8.21 -12.83 6.58
CA ARG A 8 -8.64 -13.77 7.62
C ARG A 8 -8.24 -13.35 9.04
N GLY A 9 -7.27 -12.44 9.17
CA GLY A 9 -6.85 -11.85 10.45
C GLY A 9 -7.63 -10.59 10.84
N LEU A 10 -8.50 -10.06 9.97
CA LEU A 10 -9.36 -8.91 10.21
C LEU A 10 -10.78 -9.39 10.59
N TYR A 11 -10.96 -9.91 11.79
CA TYR A 11 -12.31 -10.22 12.30
C TYR A 11 -13.15 -8.93 12.35
N ASP A 12 -14.32 -8.95 11.68
CA ASP A 12 -15.36 -7.90 11.70
C ASP A 12 -14.92 -6.50 11.23
N ARG A 13 -13.99 -6.42 10.26
CA ARG A 13 -13.51 -5.12 9.70
C ARG A 13 -13.67 -4.99 8.20
N GLU A 14 -14.56 -5.79 7.63
CA GLU A 14 -14.76 -5.87 6.18
C GLU A 14 -15.25 -4.53 5.60
N ARG A 15 -16.11 -3.81 6.34
CA ARG A 15 -16.56 -2.48 5.95
C ARG A 15 -15.41 -1.48 5.89
N GLU A 16 -14.61 -1.40 6.94
CA GLU A 16 -13.45 -0.49 7.02
C GLU A 16 -12.42 -0.83 5.92
N LEU A 17 -12.22 -2.12 5.64
CA LEU A 17 -11.34 -2.57 4.57
C LEU A 17 -11.85 -2.11 3.19
N ARG A 18 -13.14 -2.30 2.91
CA ARG A 18 -13.76 -1.85 1.65
C ARG A 18 -13.61 -0.34 1.47
N GLU A 19 -13.92 0.45 2.50
CA GLU A 19 -13.80 1.91 2.44
C GLU A 19 -12.38 2.38 2.10
N VAL A 20 -11.35 1.76 2.69
CA VAL A 20 -9.96 2.10 2.37
C VAL A 20 -9.58 1.64 0.95
N VAL A 21 -10.00 0.45 0.52
CA VAL A 21 -9.72 -0.06 -0.84
C VAL A 21 -10.37 0.81 -1.90
N ASP A 22 -11.63 1.21 -1.69
CA ASP A 22 -12.36 2.05 -2.64
C ASP A 22 -11.76 3.45 -2.70
N ALA A 23 -11.38 4.04 -1.57
CA ALA A 23 -10.68 5.32 -1.56
C ALA A 23 -9.34 5.27 -2.32
N ILE A 24 -8.58 4.17 -2.19
CA ILE A 24 -7.34 3.97 -2.97
C ILE A 24 -7.67 3.90 -4.48
N ARG A 25 -8.70 3.14 -4.87
CA ARG A 25 -9.08 2.96 -6.29
C ARG A 25 -9.63 4.23 -6.93
N LEU A 26 -10.36 5.03 -6.18
CA LEU A 26 -10.88 6.34 -6.61
C LEU A 26 -9.78 7.40 -6.69
N GLY A 27 -8.58 7.13 -6.17
CA GLY A 27 -7.46 8.07 -6.20
C GLY A 27 -7.59 9.20 -5.18
N GLU A 28 -8.25 8.94 -4.04
CA GLU A 28 -8.38 9.91 -2.96
C GLU A 28 -7.00 10.38 -2.49
N ARG A 29 -6.82 11.71 -2.39
CA ARG A 29 -5.50 12.31 -2.13
C ARG A 29 -4.99 12.05 -0.72
N LEU A 30 -5.89 11.86 0.23
CA LEU A 30 -5.57 11.64 1.63
C LEU A 30 -6.65 10.81 2.29
N VAL A 31 -6.24 9.67 2.87
CA VAL A 31 -7.10 8.82 3.69
C VAL A 31 -6.51 8.74 5.08
N VAL A 32 -7.29 9.08 6.11
CA VAL A 32 -6.85 9.04 7.50
C VAL A 32 -7.56 7.89 8.22
N VAL A 33 -6.79 6.89 8.65
CA VAL A 33 -7.30 5.78 9.45
C VAL A 33 -7.01 6.02 10.93
N TYR A 34 -8.04 6.35 11.71
CA TYR A 34 -7.95 6.65 13.14
C TYR A 34 -8.78 5.67 14.00
N GLY A 35 -8.71 5.80 15.32
CA GLY A 35 -9.42 4.94 16.28
C GLY A 35 -8.57 4.57 17.50
N VAL A 36 -9.13 3.79 18.42
CA VAL A 36 -8.53 3.42 19.72
C VAL A 36 -7.16 2.71 19.56
N ARG A 37 -6.27 2.82 20.55
CA ARG A 37 -4.99 2.06 20.54
C ARG A 37 -5.26 0.55 20.48
N ARG A 38 -4.38 -0.18 19.78
CA ARG A 38 -4.40 -1.65 19.62
C ARG A 38 -5.55 -2.25 18.80
N VAL A 39 -6.33 -1.44 18.09
CA VAL A 39 -7.39 -1.90 17.17
C VAL A 39 -6.90 -2.45 15.82
N GLY A 40 -5.59 -2.54 15.59
CA GLY A 40 -5.06 -3.16 14.36
C GLY A 40 -5.06 -2.28 13.09
N LYS A 41 -5.14 -0.94 13.21
CA LYS A 41 -5.11 0.00 12.07
C LYS A 41 -3.98 -0.27 11.05
N THR A 42 -2.76 -0.54 11.54
CA THR A 42 -1.63 -0.87 10.66
C THR A 42 -1.86 -2.15 9.87
N SER A 43 -2.50 -3.16 10.46
CA SER A 43 -2.87 -4.39 9.76
C SER A 43 -3.95 -4.12 8.72
N LEU A 44 -4.97 -3.31 9.04
CA LEU A 44 -6.02 -2.90 8.11
C LEU A 44 -5.42 -2.24 6.85
N VAL A 45 -4.56 -1.22 7.04
CA VAL A 45 -3.91 -0.53 5.91
C VAL A 45 -3.05 -1.50 5.10
N ARG A 46 -2.29 -2.40 5.75
CA ARG A 46 -1.47 -3.41 5.06
C ARG A 46 -2.29 -4.36 4.19
N VAL A 47 -3.45 -4.79 4.67
CA VAL A 47 -4.35 -5.65 3.88
C VAL A 47 -4.98 -4.83 2.74
N ALA A 48 -5.47 -3.61 3.03
CA ALA A 48 -6.10 -2.76 2.02
C ALA A 48 -5.21 -2.47 0.81
N VAL A 49 -3.94 -2.11 1.03
CA VAL A 49 -3.01 -1.84 -0.09
C VAL A 49 -2.67 -3.09 -0.91
N LYS A 50 -2.69 -4.29 -0.30
CA LYS A 50 -2.54 -5.56 -1.01
C LYS A 50 -3.79 -5.87 -1.85
N GLU A 51 -4.98 -5.72 -1.27
CA GLU A 51 -6.27 -5.95 -1.94
C GLU A 51 -6.52 -4.96 -3.09
N ALA A 52 -6.09 -3.71 -2.93
CA ALA A 52 -6.15 -2.70 -3.99
C ALA A 52 -5.21 -3.03 -5.17
N ARG A 53 -4.30 -4.00 -5.04
CA ARG A 53 -3.29 -4.40 -6.05
C ARG A 53 -2.52 -3.22 -6.65
N THR A 54 -2.35 -2.16 -5.87
CA THR A 54 -1.73 -0.92 -6.30
C THR A 54 -0.28 -0.89 -5.83
N PRO A 55 0.70 -0.54 -6.68
CA PRO A 55 2.08 -0.30 -6.25
C PRO A 55 2.12 0.74 -5.12
N HIS A 56 2.74 0.39 -3.99
CA HIS A 56 2.73 1.24 -2.81
C HIS A 56 4.05 1.12 -2.02
N LEU A 57 4.32 2.14 -1.19
CA LEU A 57 5.37 2.14 -0.19
C LEU A 57 4.74 2.30 1.19
N LEU A 58 5.21 1.51 2.17
CA LEU A 58 4.80 1.65 3.56
C LEU A 58 5.95 2.26 4.36
N LEU A 59 5.72 3.45 4.92
CA LEU A 59 6.71 4.17 5.73
C LEU A 59 6.25 4.21 7.20
N ASP A 60 7.10 3.75 8.12
CA ASP A 60 6.86 3.94 9.56
C ASP A 60 7.51 5.25 10.01
N ALA A 61 6.69 6.31 10.11
CA ALA A 61 7.16 7.63 10.53
C ALA A 61 7.80 7.62 11.93
N ARG A 62 7.37 6.72 12.84
CA ARG A 62 7.99 6.61 14.16
C ARG A 62 9.41 6.09 14.04
N ARG A 63 9.62 5.08 13.18
CA ARG A 63 10.95 4.55 12.90
C ARG A 63 11.87 5.64 12.34
N VAL A 64 11.38 6.43 11.38
CA VAL A 64 12.14 7.57 10.82
C VAL A 64 12.53 8.55 11.92
N TYR A 65 11.58 8.90 12.79
CA TYR A 65 11.85 9.79 13.92
C TYR A 65 12.88 9.22 14.90
N PHE A 66 12.78 7.93 15.25
CA PHE A 66 13.72 7.27 16.16
C PHE A 66 15.13 7.14 15.57
N GLU A 67 15.27 6.87 14.27
CA GLU A 67 16.58 6.70 13.62
C GLU A 67 17.29 8.05 13.37
N GLU A 68 16.55 9.11 13.02
CA GLU A 68 17.14 10.38 12.54
C GLU A 68 16.95 11.56 13.54
N GLY A 69 16.33 11.29 14.69
CA GLY A 69 16.03 12.26 15.76
C GLY A 69 14.94 13.28 15.42
N ALA A 70 14.51 13.34 14.15
CA ALA A 70 13.44 14.20 13.66
C ALA A 70 12.92 13.71 12.30
N ALA A 71 11.65 13.99 12.00
CA ALA A 71 11.05 13.76 10.67
C ALA A 71 11.41 14.88 9.69
N ARG A 72 12.72 15.17 9.54
CA ARG A 72 13.22 16.17 8.60
C ARG A 72 13.05 15.70 7.15
N ARG A 73 13.09 16.65 6.23
CA ARG A 73 12.91 16.39 4.80
C ARG A 73 13.88 15.33 4.27
N ASP A 74 15.15 15.42 4.63
CA ASP A 74 16.21 14.47 4.27
C ASP A 74 15.97 13.08 4.87
N ALA A 75 15.55 13.00 6.13
CA ALA A 75 15.17 11.75 6.79
C ALA A 75 14.02 11.04 6.05
N ILE A 76 12.99 11.80 5.64
CA ILE A 76 11.87 11.26 4.86
C ILE A 76 12.35 10.77 3.48
N TYR A 77 13.19 11.55 2.78
CA TYR A 77 13.74 11.11 1.48
C TYR A 77 14.56 9.83 1.59
N LYS A 78 15.43 9.73 2.60
CA LYS A 78 16.19 8.51 2.88
C LYS A 78 15.27 7.31 3.14
N ALA A 79 14.19 7.50 3.90
CA ALA A 79 13.23 6.46 4.19
C ALA A 79 12.48 5.99 2.94
N ILE A 80 12.02 6.93 2.11
CA ILE A 80 11.39 6.64 0.81
C ILE A 80 12.35 5.85 -0.08
N ALA A 81 13.59 6.34 -0.26
CA ALA A 81 14.58 5.69 -1.10
C ALA A 81 14.89 4.27 -0.61
N ARG A 82 15.02 4.07 0.71
CA ARG A 82 15.28 2.77 1.32
C ARG A 82 14.14 1.78 1.07
N GLU A 83 12.89 2.18 1.31
CA GLU A 83 11.73 1.31 1.06
C GLU A 83 11.51 1.06 -0.43
N PHE A 84 11.76 2.06 -1.28
CA PHE A 84 11.70 1.89 -2.73
C PHE A 84 12.72 0.87 -3.23
N THR A 85 13.98 0.97 -2.82
CA THR A 85 15.03 -0.01 -3.18
C THR A 85 14.71 -1.40 -2.66
N ARG A 86 14.18 -1.52 -1.44
CA ARG A 86 13.75 -2.81 -0.88
C ARG A 86 12.63 -3.45 -1.70
N ASN A 87 11.69 -2.64 -2.16
CA ASN A 87 10.54 -3.10 -2.95
C ASN A 87 10.82 -3.16 -4.45
N MET A 88 11.92 -2.59 -4.95
CA MET A 88 12.26 -2.49 -6.37
C MET A 88 12.25 -3.86 -7.05
N ARG A 89 12.81 -4.89 -6.41
CA ARG A 89 12.78 -6.27 -6.96
C ARG A 89 11.37 -6.81 -7.17
N LEU A 90 10.43 -6.43 -6.31
CA LEU A 90 9.02 -6.80 -6.43
C LEU A 90 8.32 -5.92 -7.48
N LEU A 91 8.60 -4.61 -7.47
CA LEU A 91 8.05 -3.65 -8.44
C LEU A 91 8.54 -3.91 -9.86
N GLU A 92 9.76 -4.37 -10.06
CA GLU A 92 10.29 -4.78 -11.36
C GLU A 92 9.60 -6.04 -11.87
N LYS A 93 9.47 -7.07 -11.02
CA LYS A 93 8.68 -8.27 -11.36
C LYS A 93 7.24 -7.92 -11.72
N LEU A 94 6.63 -6.98 -10.98
CA LEU A 94 5.32 -6.45 -11.30
C LEU A 94 5.32 -5.65 -12.60
N LYS A 95 6.31 -4.79 -12.88
CA LYS A 95 6.43 -4.07 -14.15
C LYS A 95 6.53 -5.01 -15.35
N PHE A 96 7.25 -6.12 -15.25
CA PHE A 96 7.31 -7.13 -16.31
C PHE A 96 5.94 -7.79 -16.54
N ASN A 97 5.28 -8.25 -15.47
CA ASN A 97 3.94 -8.83 -15.56
C ASN A 97 2.87 -7.82 -16.02
N ILE A 98 2.98 -6.56 -15.59
CA ILE A 98 2.10 -5.45 -16.00
C ILE A 98 2.37 -5.12 -17.48
N ARG A 99 3.62 -5.11 -17.95
CA ARG A 99 3.94 -4.83 -19.36
C ARG A 99 3.44 -5.95 -20.28
N GLU A 100 3.50 -7.21 -19.85
CA GLU A 100 2.88 -8.34 -20.56
C GLU A 100 1.34 -8.26 -20.52
N SER A 101 0.75 -7.95 -19.36
CA SER A 101 -0.70 -7.90 -19.18
C SER A 101 -1.34 -6.65 -19.82
N LEU A 102 -0.63 -5.52 -19.89
CA LEU A 102 -0.99 -4.33 -20.67
C LEU A 102 -0.68 -4.48 -22.17
N GLY A 103 0.22 -5.39 -22.55
CA GLY A 103 0.47 -5.77 -23.94
C GLY A 103 -0.68 -6.59 -24.55
N GLY A 104 -1.47 -7.27 -23.70
CA GLY A 104 -2.63 -8.08 -24.08
C GLY A 104 -3.94 -7.30 -24.27
N SER A 105 -4.00 -6.00 -23.98
CA SER A 105 -5.24 -5.20 -24.04
C SER A 105 -5.34 -4.28 -25.27
N LYS A 106 -4.52 -4.49 -26.32
CA LYS A 106 -4.73 -3.85 -27.65
C LYS A 106 -5.92 -4.45 -28.45
N GLY A 107 -6.83 -5.18 -27.80
CA GLY A 107 -7.95 -5.89 -28.44
C GLY A 107 -9.36 -5.37 -28.12
N PHE A 108 -9.52 -4.21 -27.47
CA PHE A 108 -10.85 -3.63 -27.17
C PHE A 108 -10.89 -2.11 -27.46
N MET A 109 -10.58 -1.72 -28.69
CA MET A 109 -11.04 -0.44 -29.26
C MET A 109 -11.48 -0.71 -30.70
N SER A 110 -12.68 -1.26 -30.84
CA SER A 110 -13.55 -1.14 -32.03
C SER A 110 -14.88 -1.80 -31.71
N ALA A 111 -15.86 -1.03 -31.25
CA ALA A 111 -17.28 -1.24 -31.57
C ALA A 111 -18.13 -0.12 -30.98
N SER A 112 -18.79 0.61 -31.89
CA SER A 112 -19.90 1.56 -31.73
C SER A 112 -19.54 2.99 -31.34
#